data_AF-V7CE29-F1
#
_entry.id   AF-V7CE29-F1
#
_cell.length_a   1.000
_cell.length_b   1.000
_cell.length_c   1.000
_cell.angle_alpha   90.00
_cell.angle_beta   90.00
_cell.angle_gamma   90.00
#
_symmetry.space_group_name_H-M   'P 1'
#
loop_
_entity.id
_entity.type
_entity.pdbx_description
1 polymer ?
#
loop_
_entity_poly.entity_id
_entity_poly.type
_entity_poly.pdbx_seq_one_letter_code
_entity_poly.pdbx_strand_id
1 'polypeptide(L)' 'MARSVSFVSTIFVFLLLLLATEMGPRMVAEARGCESRSRHLRGKCESDENCASACRTERFSGGHCRGFRCRCFCDKRS' A
#
# COMPACT_ATOMS: atom_id res chain seq x y z
N MET A 1 -36.25 1.52 40.95
CA MET A 1 -34.79 1.68 40.81
C MET A 1 -34.20 0.76 39.75
N ALA A 2 -34.59 -0.52 39.63
CA ALA A 2 -34.07 -1.45 38.61
C ALA A 2 -34.27 -1.00 37.13
N ARG A 3 -35.45 -0.47 36.77
CA ARG A 3 -35.73 0.01 35.38
C ARG A 3 -34.86 1.20 34.96
N SER A 4 -34.51 2.07 35.91
CA SER A 4 -33.68 3.26 35.68
C SER A 4 -32.24 2.88 35.33
N VAL A 5 -31.69 1.87 36.01
CA VAL A 5 -30.30 1.41 35.78
C VAL A 5 -30.17 0.76 34.40
N SER A 6 -31.19 0.01 33.95
CA SER A 6 -31.23 -0.59 32.61
C SER A 6 -31.24 0.47 31.50
N PHE A 7 -31.97 1.57 31.67
CA PHE A 7 -32.00 2.68 30.70
C PHE A 7 -30.67 3.43 30.62
N VAL A 8 -30.04 3.69 31.76
CA VAL A 8 -28.72 4.35 31.78
C VAL A 8 -27.68 3.44 31.14
N SER A 9 -27.73 2.14 31.43
CA SER A 9 -26.82 1.16 30.84
C SER A 9 -26.98 1.05 29.32
N THR A 10 -28.21 1.04 28.80
CA THR A 10 -28.45 0.97 27.35
C THR A 10 -27.99 2.23 26.64
N ILE A 11 -28.29 3.41 27.19
CA ILE A 11 -27.82 4.69 26.63
C ILE A 11 -26.29 4.73 26.60
N PHE A 12 -25.63 4.30 27.67
CA PHE A 12 -24.17 4.27 27.76
C PHE A 12 -23.55 3.32 26.71
N VAL A 13 -24.09 2.11 26.55
CA VAL A 13 -23.64 1.15 25.53
C VAL A 13 -23.85 1.70 24.12
N PHE A 14 -24.99 2.35 23.85
CA PHE A 14 -25.25 3.02 22.57
C PHE A 14 -24.25 4.13 22.28
N LEU A 15 -23.90 4.93 23.29
CA LEU A 15 -22.90 5.99 23.15
C LEU A 15 -21.53 5.40 22.79
N LEU A 16 -21.12 4.32 23.45
CA LEU A 16 -19.85 3.62 23.17
C LEU A 16 -19.81 3.05 21.74
N LEU A 17 -20.91 2.48 21.27
CA LEU A 17 -21.05 1.99 19.89
C LEU A 17 -20.89 3.11 18.86
N LEU A 18 -21.51 4.27 19.09
CA LEU A 18 -21.38 5.42 18.20
C LEU A 18 -19.91 5.90 18.11
N LEU A 19 -19.22 6.00 19.24
CA LEU A 19 -17.80 6.38 19.28
C LEU A 19 -16.89 5.40 18.54
N ALA A 20 -17.23 4.10 18.54
CA ALA A 20 -16.45 3.08 17.84
C ALA A 20 -16.57 3.15 16.31
N THR A 21 -17.69 3.67 15.78
CA THR A 21 -17.94 3.70 14.32
C THR A 21 -17.08 4.71 13.54
N GLU A 22 -16.50 5.71 14.21
CA GLU A 22 -15.63 6.70 13.56
C GLU A 22 -14.22 6.15 13.23
N MET A 23 -13.87 4.98 13.77
CA MET A 23 -12.61 4.28 13.51
C MET A 23 -12.83 3.02 12.66
N GLY A 24 -13.65 3.11 11.62
CA GLY A 24 -13.62 2.09 10.57
C GLY A 24 -12.20 2.02 9.98
N PRO A 25 -11.62 0.83 9.76
CA PRO A 25 -10.33 0.71 9.11
C PRO A 25 -10.45 1.39 7.75
N ARG A 26 -9.81 2.55 7.61
CA ARG A 26 -9.54 3.15 6.31
C ARG A 26 -8.61 2.18 5.63
N MET A 27 -9.18 1.19 4.94
CA MET A 27 -8.45 0.34 4.03
C MET A 27 -8.01 1.26 2.91
N VAL A 28 -6.87 1.92 3.13
CA VAL A 28 -6.08 2.49 2.06
C VAL A 28 -5.68 1.27 1.26
N ALA A 29 -6.46 0.99 0.21
CA ALA A 29 -6.00 0.14 -0.86
C ALA A 29 -4.80 0.88 -1.44
N GLU A 30 -3.61 0.62 -0.88
CA GLU A 30 -2.35 0.90 -1.55
C GLU A 30 -2.52 0.28 -2.92
N ALA A 31 -2.69 1.12 -3.95
CA ALA A 31 -2.63 0.70 -5.33
C ALA A 31 -1.26 0.07 -5.46
N ARG A 32 -1.19 -1.26 -5.35
CA ARG A 32 0.06 -2.00 -5.40
C ARG A 32 0.67 -1.67 -6.75
N GLY A 33 1.63 -0.75 -6.77
CA GLY A 33 2.36 -0.41 -7.99
C GLY A 33 2.83 -1.72 -8.60
N CYS A 34 2.51 -1.95 -9.87
CA CYS A 34 2.94 -3.17 -10.53
C CYS A 34 4.46 -3.08 -10.72
N GLU A 35 5.21 -3.72 -9.83
CA GLU A 35 6.64 -3.94 -9.97
C GLU A 35 6.89 -5.22 -10.78
N SER A 36 7.71 -5.13 -11.83
CA SER A 36 8.14 -6.29 -12.60
C SER A 36 9.66 -6.28 -12.80
N ARG A 37 10.29 -7.44 -12.94
CA ARG A 37 11.72 -7.49 -13.27
C ARG A 37 11.91 -7.14 -14.75
N SER A 38 12.83 -6.22 -15.06
CA SER A 38 13.21 -5.90 -16.44
C SER A 38 13.64 -7.18 -17.18
N ARG A 39 13.15 -7.33 -18.42
CA ARG A 39 13.54 -8.42 -19.33
C ARG A 39 14.83 -8.11 -20.10
N HIS A 40 15.14 -6.83 -20.32
CA HIS A 40 16.33 -6.39 -21.04
C HIS A 40 17.58 -6.37 -20.16
N LEU A 41 17.46 -6.00 -18.88
CA LEU A 41 18.62 -5.90 -18.00
C LEU A 41 18.96 -7.27 -17.39
N ARG A 42 19.90 -7.97 -18.02
CA ARG A 42 20.49 -9.20 -17.48
C ARG A 42 21.81 -8.87 -16.78
N GLY A 43 21.79 -8.68 -15.47
CA GLY A 43 23.02 -8.43 -14.71
C GLY A 43 22.81 -7.68 -13.39
N LYS A 44 23.92 -7.23 -12.79
CA LYS A 44 23.90 -6.25 -11.70
C LYS A 44 23.44 -4.90 -12.26
N CYS A 45 22.61 -4.25 -11.48
CA CYS A 45 22.08 -2.92 -11.71
C CYS A 45 23.08 -1.93 -11.12
N GLU A 46 23.69 -1.13 -11.99
CA GLU A 46 24.78 -0.22 -11.64
C GLU A 46 24.28 1.19 -11.33
N SER A 47 23.15 1.58 -11.93
CA SER A 47 22.53 2.89 -11.74
C SER A 47 21.02 2.80 -11.92
N ASP A 48 20.28 3.48 -11.03
CA ASP A 48 18.83 3.59 -11.08
C ASP A 48 18.35 4.33 -12.35
N GLU A 49 19.09 5.33 -12.82
CA GLU A 49 18.74 6.11 -14.02
C GLU A 49 18.79 5.25 -15.29
N ASN A 50 19.79 4.37 -15.37
CA ASN A 50 19.93 3.41 -16.46
C ASN A 50 18.82 2.36 -16.39
N CYS A 51 18.49 1.89 -15.18
CA CYS A 51 17.37 0.98 -14.96
C CYS A 51 16.04 1.61 -15.37
N ALA A 52 15.76 2.84 -14.94
CA ALA A 52 14.55 3.58 -15.33
C ALA A 52 14.46 3.77 -16.85
N SER A 53 15.58 4.10 -17.51
CA SER A 53 15.63 4.24 -18.96
C SER A 53 15.33 2.93 -19.70
N ALA A 54 15.87 1.81 -19.23
CA ALA A 54 15.56 0.49 -19.77
C ALA A 54 14.09 0.10 -19.52
N CYS A 55 13.55 0.38 -18.34
CA CYS A 55 12.16 0.11 -18.03
C CYS A 55 11.18 0.92 -18.89
N ARG A 56 11.54 2.17 -19.26
CA ARG A 56 10.75 2.97 -20.20
C ARG A 56 10.65 2.33 -21.59
N THR A 57 11.69 1.65 -22.08
CA THR A 57 11.61 0.91 -23.36
C THR A 57 10.73 -0.34 -23.25
N GLU A 58 10.57 -0.88 -22.05
CA GLU A 58 9.67 -2.00 -21.73
C GLU A 58 8.20 -1.57 -21.47
N ARG A 59 7.86 -0.30 -21.71
CA ARG A 59 6.53 0.31 -21.45
C ARG A 59 6.17 0.44 -19.97
N PHE A 60 7.16 0.63 -19.11
CA PHE A 60 6.98 1.00 -17.71
C PHE A 60 7.20 2.51 -17.50
N SER A 61 6.70 3.02 -16.38
CA SER A 61 6.79 4.44 -16.01
C SER A 61 8.21 4.80 -15.55
N GLY A 62 8.87 3.84 -14.90
CA GLY A 62 10.19 4.00 -14.31
C GLY A 62 10.77 2.66 -13.87
N GLY A 63 11.86 2.74 -13.11
CA GLY A 63 12.45 1.58 -12.47
C GLY A 63 13.58 1.95 -11.51
N HIS A 64 13.95 1.01 -10.65
CA HIS A 64 15.03 1.16 -9.68
C HIS A 64 15.77 -0.17 -9.42
N CYS A 65 17.02 -0.07 -8.99
CA CYS A 65 17.88 -1.16 -8.57
C CYS A 65 17.50 -1.59 -7.15
N ARG A 66 17.26 -2.89 -6.94
CA ARG A 66 16.87 -3.42 -5.63
C ARG A 66 17.51 -4.76 -5.28
N GLY A 67 17.81 -4.92 -3.99
CA GLY A 67 18.21 -6.18 -3.34
C GLY A 67 19.70 -6.52 -3.49
N PHE A 68 20.12 -7.60 -2.81
CA PHE A 68 21.52 -8.03 -2.73
C PHE A 68 22.16 -8.36 -4.09
N ARG A 69 21.37 -8.86 -5.04
CA ARG A 69 21.85 -9.14 -6.40
C ARG A 69 21.84 -7.89 -7.30
N CYS A 70 21.49 -6.72 -6.76
CA CYS A 70 21.25 -5.46 -7.46
C CYS A 70 20.50 -5.71 -8.77
N ARG A 71 19.21 -6.07 -8.73
CA ARG A 71 18.45 -6.29 -9.98
C ARG A 71 17.60 -5.07 -10.28
N CYS A 72 17.42 -4.79 -11.56
CA CYS A 72 16.51 -3.73 -12.02
C CYS A 72 15.06 -4.20 -11.93
N PHE A 73 14.23 -3.42 -11.24
CA PHE A 73 12.79 -3.58 -11.15
C PHE A 73 12.10 -2.38 -11.79
N CYS A 74 11.18 -2.63 -12.70
CA CYS A 74 10.38 -1.64 -13.40
C CYS A 74 9.07 -1.41 -12.66
N ASP A 75 8.73 -0.15 -12.41
CA ASP A 75 7.47 0.24 -11.81
C ASP A 75 6.50 0.75 -12.89
N LYS A 76 5.25 0.30 -12.80
CA LYS A 76 4.14 0.89 -13.52
C LYS A 76 3.28 1.64 -12.51
N ARG A 77 3.25 2.97 -12.61
CA ARG A 77 2.22 3.76 -11.94
C ARG A 77 0.89 3.44 -12.63
N SER A 78 -0.02 2.82 -11.89
CA SER A 78 -1.41 2.59 -12.28
C SER A 78 -2.19 3.89 -12.23
#